data_AF-A0A1J4WWF1-F1
#
_entry.id   AF-A0A1J4WWF1-F1
#
_cell.length_a   1.000
_cell.length_b   1.000
_cell.length_c   1.000
_cell.angle_alpha   90.00
_cell.angle_beta   90.00
_cell.angle_gamma   90.00
#
_symmetry.space_group_name_H-M   'P 1'
#
loop_
_entity.id
_entity.type
_entity.pdbx_description
1 polymer ?
#
loop_
_entity_poly.entity_id
_entity_poly.type
_entity_poly.pdbx_seq_one_letter_code
_entity_poly.pdbx_strand_id
1 'polypeptide(L)' 'MKETDGQLVSDYLEGDEKALGFLIERYLKDVYNFAFKLTGDLQAAEDIAQDSFIKAWKHIRRYHQGGRYPFP' A
#
# COMPACT_ATOMS: atom_id res chain seq x y z
N MET A 1 6.77 -13.56 -15.51
CA MET A 1 6.64 -12.13 -15.90
C MET A 1 6.45 -11.33 -14.62
N LYS A 2 7.13 -10.20 -14.42
CA LYS A 2 6.83 -9.32 -13.27
C LYS A 2 5.54 -8.58 -13.58
N GLU A 3 4.50 -8.80 -12.80
CA GLU A 3 3.26 -8.02 -12.88
C GLU A 3 3.57 -6.57 -12.47
N THR A 4 3.05 -5.64 -13.26
CA THR A 4 3.16 -4.21 -12.99
C THR A 4 2.23 -3.83 -11.85
N ASP A 5 2.54 -2.75 -11.12
CA ASP A 5 1.71 -2.34 -9.98
C ASP A 5 0.26 -2.05 -10.42
N GLY A 6 0.08 -1.45 -11.60
CA GLY A 6 -1.26 -1.20 -12.17
C GLY A 6 -2.04 -2.48 -12.48
N GLN A 7 -1.35 -3.57 -12.82
CA GLN A 7 -1.97 -4.86 -13.10
C GLN A 7 -2.41 -5.53 -11.81
N LEU A 8 -1.53 -5.59 -10.81
CA LEU A 8 -1.88 -6.09 -9.47
C LEU A 8 -3.01 -5.30 -8.82
N VAL A 9 -3.07 -3.97 -9.06
CA VAL A 9 -4.19 -3.16 -8.60
C VAL A 9 -5.48 -3.53 -9.34
N SER A 10 -5.42 -3.74 -10.65
CA SER A 10 -6.60 -4.17 -11.43
C SER A 10 -7.11 -5.53 -10.96
N ASP A 11 -6.21 -6.50 -10.81
CA ASP A 11 -6.55 -7.86 -10.36
C ASP A 11 -7.15 -7.84 -8.95
N TYR A 12 -6.62 -7.02 -8.04
CA TYR A 12 -7.20 -6.82 -6.72
C TYR A 12 -8.60 -6.19 -6.78
N LEU A 13 -8.82 -5.23 -7.69
CA LEU A 13 -10.13 -4.61 -7.87
C LEU A 13 -11.16 -5.59 -8.44
N GLU A 14 -10.72 -6.55 -9.25
CA GLU A 14 -11.52 -7.66 -9.78
C GLU A 14 -11.78 -8.78 -8.77
N GLY A 15 -11.07 -8.76 -7.62
CA GLY A 15 -11.32 -9.66 -6.48
C GLY A 15 -10.18 -10.61 -6.16
N ASP A 16 -9.02 -10.49 -6.82
CA ASP A 16 -7.84 -11.29 -6.49
C ASP A 16 -7.11 -10.73 -5.26
N GLU A 17 -7.39 -11.30 -4.09
CA GLU A 17 -6.72 -10.92 -2.84
C GLU A 17 -5.20 -11.20 -2.85
N LYS A 18 -4.71 -12.10 -3.72
CA LYS A 18 -3.27 -12.39 -3.81
C LYS A 18 -2.50 -11.25 -4.45
N ALA A 19 -3.12 -10.52 -5.38
CA ALA A 19 -2.53 -9.34 -6.00
C ALA A 19 -2.19 -8.27 -4.95
N LEU A 20 -3.00 -8.19 -3.89
CA LEU A 20 -2.72 -7.34 -2.73
C LEU A 20 -1.47 -7.76 -1.98
N GLY A 21 -1.30 -9.07 -1.74
CA GLY A 21 -0.14 -9.63 -1.08
C GLY A 21 1.16 -9.25 -1.80
N PHE A 22 1.18 -9.38 -3.13
CA PHE A 22 2.34 -9.00 -3.93
C PHE A 22 2.67 -7.50 -3.86
N LEU A 23 1.66 -6.64 -3.83
CA LEU A 23 1.85 -5.20 -3.63
C LEU A 23 2.41 -4.89 -2.25
N ILE A 24 1.86 -5.52 -1.20
CA ILE A 24 2.33 -5.34 0.17
C ILE A 24 3.78 -5.80 0.27
N GLU A 25 4.13 -7.01 -0.16
CA GLU A 25 5.51 -7.51 -0.09
C GLU A 25 6.50 -6.63 -0.85
N ARG A 26 6.09 -6.04 -1.98
CA ARG A 26 6.92 -5.14 -2.79
C ARG A 26 7.23 -3.84 -2.07
N TYR A 27 6.26 -3.24 -1.37
CA TYR A 27 6.42 -1.92 -0.76
C TYR A 27 6.69 -1.95 0.75
N LEU A 28 6.43 -3.06 1.43
CA LEU A 28 6.51 -3.17 2.89
C LEU A 28 7.88 -2.76 3.40
N LYS A 29 8.93 -3.27 2.76
CA LYS A 29 10.32 -2.96 3.13
C LYS A 29 10.65 -1.48 2.96
N ASP A 30 10.19 -0.85 1.88
CA ASP A 30 10.48 0.56 1.60
C ASP A 30 9.74 1.48 2.56
N VAL A 31 8.44 1.22 2.78
CA VAL A 31 7.61 1.98 3.72
C VAL A 31 8.13 1.81 5.16
N TYR A 32 8.47 0.59 5.56
CA TYR A 32 9.05 0.32 6.86
C TYR A 32 10.38 1.05 7.06
N ASN A 33 11.29 0.95 6.09
CA ASN A 33 12.58 1.64 6.16
C ASN A 33 12.41 3.17 6.20
N PHE A 34 11.43 3.70 5.48
CA PHE A 34 11.11 5.12 5.52
C PHE A 34 10.58 5.54 6.90
N ALA A 35 9.61 4.80 7.43
CA ALA A 35 9.05 5.06 8.76
C ALA A 35 10.12 4.94 9.85
N PHE A 36 10.97 3.91 9.79
CA PHE A 36 12.08 3.72 10.72
C PHE A 36 13.11 4.87 10.66
N LYS A 37 13.42 5.38 9.46
CA LYS A 37 14.30 6.56 9.31
C LYS A 37 13.70 7.82 9.93
N LEU A 38 12.37 7.92 10.02
CA LEU A 38 11.68 9.06 10.61
C LEU A 38 11.53 8.93 12.14
N THR A 39 11.21 7.74 12.63
CA THR A 39 10.90 7.51 14.05
C THR A 39 12.10 7.07 14.87
N GLY A 40 13.07 6.38 14.26
CA GLY A 40 14.16 5.67 14.96
C GLY A 40 13.67 4.50 15.82
N ASP A 41 12.39 4.14 15.73
CA ASP A 41 11.73 3.13 16.56
C ASP A 41 11.10 2.04 15.69
N LEU A 42 11.43 0.79 15.99
CA LEU A 42 11.00 -0.38 15.22
C LEU A 42 9.49 -0.61 15.32
N GLN A 43 8.89 -0.46 16.51
CA GLN A 43 7.46 -0.68 16.74
C GLN A 43 6.65 0.43 16.06
N ALA A 44 7.06 1.68 16.23
CA ALA A 44 6.41 2.80 15.57
C ALA A 44 6.51 2.70 14.05
N ALA A 45 7.64 2.20 13.51
CA ALA A 45 7.79 1.98 12.08
C ALA A 45 6.86 0.87 11.55
N GLU A 46 6.69 -0.21 12.31
CA GLU A 46 5.74 -1.28 11.98
C GLU A 46 4.30 -0.77 11.99
N ASP A 47 3.90 -0.05 13.02
CA ASP A 47 2.56 0.53 13.15
C ASP A 47 2.28 1.50 11.99
N ILE A 48 3.19 2.43 11.71
CA ILE A 48 3.04 3.39 10.61
C ILE A 48 2.93 2.67 9.27
N ALA A 49 3.75 1.65 9.03
CA ALA A 49 3.69 0.87 7.81
C ALA A 49 2.32 0.21 7.69
N GLN A 50 1.89 -0.55 8.68
CA GLN A 50 0.60 -1.25 8.67
C GLN A 50 -0.58 -0.27 8.48
N ASP A 51 -0.62 0.84 9.21
CA ASP A 51 -1.69 1.83 9.09
C ASP A 51 -1.73 2.47 7.69
N SER A 52 -0.56 2.74 7.12
CA SER A 52 -0.42 3.24 5.75
C SER A 52 -0.95 2.21 4.76
N PHE A 53 -0.55 0.93 4.93
CA PHE A 53 -1.00 -0.24 4.19
C PHE A 53 -2.50 -0.53 4.32
N ILE A 54 -3.15 -0.13 5.41
CA ILE A 54 -4.60 -0.29 5.53
C ILE A 54 -5.31 0.89 4.83
N LYS A 55 -4.79 2.10 5.00
CA LYS A 55 -5.42 3.33 4.47
C LYS A 55 -5.40 3.39 2.95
N ALA A 56 -4.26 3.20 2.29
CA ALA A 56 -4.24 3.34 0.83
C ALA A 56 -5.08 2.26 0.11
N TRP A 57 -5.27 1.09 0.72
CA TRP A 57 -5.96 -0.06 0.16
C TRP A 57 -7.48 0.07 0.33
N LYS A 58 -7.93 0.56 1.49
CA LYS A 58 -9.30 1.04 1.67
C LYS A 58 -9.69 2.11 0.65
N HIS A 59 -8.71 2.83 0.11
CA HIS A 59 -8.93 3.95 -0.79
C HIS A 59 -8.56 3.68 -2.25
N ILE A 60 -8.00 2.51 -2.55
CA ILE A 60 -7.51 2.18 -3.90
C ILE A 60 -8.64 2.12 -4.91
N ARG A 61 -9.82 1.63 -4.49
CA ARG A 61 -11.07 1.65 -5.28
C ARG A 61 -11.49 3.07 -5.65
N ARG A 62 -11.38 4.01 -4.71
CA ARG A 62 -11.74 5.42 -4.92
C ARG A 62 -10.73 6.12 -5.82
N TYR A 63 -9.45 5.82 -5.67
CA TYR A 63 -8.37 6.38 -6.48
C TYR A 63 -8.45 5.90 -7.93
N HIS A 64 -8.73 4.61 -8.15
CA HIS A 64 -8.84 4.01 -9.49
C HIS A 64 -10.07 4.53 -10.27
N GLN A 65 -11.11 5.01 -9.59
CA GLN A 65 -12.30 5.62 -10.21
C GLN A 65 -12.14 7.12 -10.52
N GLY A 66 -10.91 7.65 -10.52
CA GLY A 66 -10.65 9.07 -10.77
C GLY A 66 -10.95 9.99 -9.59
N GLY A 67 -11.15 9.42 -8.39
CA GLY A 67 -11.36 10.18 -7.17
C GLY A 67 -10.09 10.89 -6.74
N ARG A 68 -9.98 12.18 -7.05
CA ARG A 68 -8.96 13.07 -6.48
C ARG A 68 -9.10 13.04 -4.95
N TYR A 69 -8.08 12.56 -4.26
CA TYR A 69 -8.01 12.62 -2.81
C TYR A 69 -7.73 14.08 -2.40
N PRO A 70 -8.64 14.75 -1.69
CA PRO A 70 -8.30 16.02 -1.06
C PRO A 70 -7.56 15.68 0.23
N PHE A 71 -6.25 15.97 0.27
CA PHE A 71 -5.58 16.14 1.56
C PHE A 71 -6.23 17.36 2.25
N PRO A 72 -6.62 17.28 3.53
CA PRO A 72 -6.73 18.46 4.38
C PRO A 72 -5.35 19.04 4.69
#